data_AF-A0AA35S5F4-F1
#
_entry.id   AF-A0AA35S5F4-F1
#
_cell.length_a   1.000
_cell.length_b   1.000
_cell.length_c   1.000
_cell.angle_alpha   90.00
_cell.angle_beta   90.00
_cell.angle_gamma   90.00
#
_symmetry.space_group_name_H-M   'P 1'
#
loop_
_entity.id
_entity.type
_entity.pdbx_description
1 polymer ?
#
loop_
_entity_poly.entity_id
_entity_poly.type
_entity_poly.pdbx_seq_one_letter_code
_entity_poly.pdbx_strand_id
1 'polypeptide(L)'
;MELLLRTVLLPLSLLLVPRAAVRAQTECDPFCTCIAGLADCSARQAFDFRFTNIPVVPPTTTTLVLTNNEIADLPSGAFSHLPALEDLQLDNNQLSSLSPQYFDSLPNLRRLVLDRNPLRELSIEAVFSNLTSLQELSIQRTPLSQLNGSVFTGLSALTNLLLDENELVSLSTSFLEHTPALTLLSLTENALDSLPDGFLDGAPVAILQLELQNNPWSCDCRLQWLADSVAANPELIPTDETQCQWPPLLENTPLRALVSSDYQCYAPSIIQHPQNDSILTDAPYTLEVIVDGAPFPEVAWKRNGNTIEYTERVFVSGYDASLMFTTVTNDDGGVYSVSLTNNEGSIESMSIGLTVTEATCVDGELTESHETDVDCGGQYCMPCSTEMSCQVDRDCAGDLVCLYAHQLPSGLLYMSPSDPEAHTCANNTVPQTRLESLFSAISSDLFLSLSGNSSMQEIEGSFHSFITEALSVPSESLQGVSVSTVERHISPLLQFEAQVVQNCEKAVGNLNGHVNRGVLKATVKTTEGQGNICYNIRLNL
;
A
#
# COMPACT_ATOMS: atom_id res chain seq x y z
N MET A 1 -102.08 -22.27 -4.50
CA MET A 1 -102.68 -22.39 -3.15
C MET A 1 -101.54 -22.52 -2.18
N GLU A 2 -101.09 -21.38 -1.66
CA GLU A 2 -101.47 -20.83 -0.34
C GLU A 2 -100.35 -21.16 0.66
N LEU A 3 -99.59 -20.16 1.11
CA LEU A 3 -99.81 -19.41 2.36
C LEU A 3 -99.72 -20.38 3.57
N LEU A 4 -98.91 -20.21 4.62
CA LEU A 4 -98.32 -19.03 5.24
C LEU A 4 -97.35 -19.50 6.35
N LEU A 5 -96.26 -18.74 6.53
CA LEU A 5 -95.65 -18.33 7.80
C LEU A 5 -95.52 -19.35 8.95
N ARG A 6 -94.27 -19.67 9.31
CA ARG A 6 -93.74 -19.39 10.65
C ARG A 6 -92.21 -19.30 10.64
N THR A 7 -91.78 -18.09 10.95
CA THR A 7 -90.43 -17.57 11.17
C THR A 7 -89.75 -18.16 12.41
N VAL A 8 -88.48 -18.54 12.31
CA VAL A 8 -87.46 -18.24 13.33
C VAL A 8 -86.15 -17.92 12.60
N LEU A 9 -85.60 -16.76 12.94
CA LEU A 9 -84.36 -16.14 12.45
C LEU A 9 -83.13 -16.98 12.79
N LEU A 10 -82.16 -17.04 11.86
CA LEU A 10 -80.72 -17.07 12.15
C LEU A 10 -79.95 -16.51 10.93
N PRO A 11 -79.07 -15.52 11.11
CA PRO A 11 -78.48 -14.76 10.01
C PRO A 11 -77.16 -15.36 9.50
N LEU A 12 -76.90 -15.03 8.23
CA LEU A 12 -75.59 -14.84 7.59
C LEU A 12 -74.39 -14.76 8.56
N SER A 13 -73.62 -15.83 8.67
CA SER A 13 -72.22 -15.76 9.10
C SER A 13 -71.34 -15.66 7.84
N LEU A 14 -71.14 -14.40 7.40
CA LEU A 14 -69.90 -14.03 6.73
C LEU A 14 -68.74 -14.57 7.58
N LEU A 15 -67.87 -15.37 6.98
CA LEU A 15 -66.48 -15.50 7.43
C LEU A 15 -65.81 -14.14 7.23
N LEU A 16 -66.08 -13.22 8.15
CA LEU A 16 -65.22 -12.08 8.43
C LEU A 16 -63.93 -12.67 9.01
N VAL A 17 -62.94 -12.88 8.14
CA VAL A 17 -61.55 -12.77 8.58
C VAL A 17 -61.46 -11.39 9.24
N PRO A 18 -61.07 -11.28 10.51
CA PRO A 18 -60.99 -9.98 11.15
C PRO A 18 -60.05 -9.11 10.32
N ARG A 19 -60.52 -7.94 9.89
CA ARG A 19 -59.71 -6.90 9.22
C ARG A 19 -58.46 -6.48 10.01
N ALA A 20 -58.31 -6.96 11.25
CA ALA A 20 -57.12 -6.78 12.09
C ALA A 20 -56.01 -7.81 11.84
N ALA A 21 -56.27 -8.96 11.20
CA ALA A 21 -55.27 -10.01 10.98
C ALA A 21 -54.54 -9.94 9.62
N VAL A 22 -54.85 -8.93 8.79
CA VAL A 22 -54.23 -8.71 7.46
C VAL A 22 -53.31 -7.47 7.45
N ARG A 23 -53.08 -6.82 8.60
CA ARG A 23 -52.32 -5.56 8.68
C ARG A 23 -50.94 -5.68 9.35
N ALA A 24 -50.46 -6.89 9.60
CA ALA A 24 -49.15 -7.15 10.24
C ALA A 24 -48.10 -7.70 9.26
N GLN A 25 -48.31 -7.52 7.96
CA GLN A 25 -47.36 -7.84 6.90
C GLN A 25 -47.19 -6.58 6.06
N THR A 26 -45.92 -6.18 5.84
CA THR A 26 -45.42 -4.99 5.12
C THR A 26 -45.05 -3.75 5.96
N GLU A 27 -44.38 -3.91 7.09
CA GLU A 27 -43.49 -2.84 7.63
C GLU A 27 -42.02 -3.06 7.22
N CYS A 28 -41.73 -4.10 6.44
CA CYS A 28 -40.41 -4.32 5.86
C CYS A 28 -40.37 -3.71 4.47
N ASP A 29 -39.40 -2.84 4.22
CA ASP A 29 -39.10 -2.30 2.90
C ASP A 29 -38.87 -3.45 1.88
N PRO A 30 -39.40 -3.34 0.64
CA PRO A 30 -39.23 -4.38 -0.38
C PRO A 30 -37.78 -4.71 -0.74
N PHE A 31 -36.85 -3.80 -0.50
CA PHE A 31 -35.41 -4.01 -0.73
C PHE A 31 -34.68 -4.57 0.50
N CYS A 32 -35.39 -4.79 1.61
CA CYS A 32 -34.87 -5.39 2.82
C CYS A 32 -35.35 -6.83 3.02
N THR A 33 -34.54 -7.61 3.73
CA THR A 33 -34.92 -8.94 4.24
C THR A 33 -35.14 -8.84 5.75
N CYS A 34 -36.40 -8.84 6.18
CA CYS A 34 -36.74 -8.76 7.61
C CYS A 34 -37.22 -10.12 8.15
N ILE A 35 -36.44 -10.73 9.04
CA ILE A 35 -36.73 -12.04 9.64
C ILE A 35 -36.27 -12.06 11.09
N ALA A 36 -37.17 -12.40 12.02
CA ALA A 36 -36.84 -12.69 13.42
C ALA A 36 -35.96 -11.64 14.12
N GLY A 37 -36.26 -10.35 13.94
CA GLY A 37 -35.51 -9.24 14.55
C GLY A 37 -34.33 -8.72 13.72
N LEU A 38 -33.90 -9.46 12.69
CA LEU A 38 -32.96 -8.96 11.68
C LEU A 38 -33.71 -8.20 10.59
N ALA A 39 -33.20 -7.03 10.20
CA ALA A 39 -33.53 -6.33 8.97
C ALA A 39 -32.24 -6.08 8.18
N ASP A 40 -31.99 -6.92 7.17
CA ASP A 40 -30.87 -6.76 6.25
C ASP A 40 -31.30 -5.95 5.03
N CYS A 41 -30.83 -4.72 4.96
CA CYS A 41 -31.09 -3.72 3.93
C CYS A 41 -29.80 -3.35 3.16
N SER A 42 -28.80 -4.23 3.19
CA SER A 42 -27.53 -4.03 2.52
C SER A 42 -27.72 -3.92 1.02
N ALA A 43 -27.03 -2.97 0.37
CA ALA A 43 -27.06 -2.92 -1.09
C ALA A 43 -26.38 -4.16 -1.65
N ARG A 44 -27.06 -4.84 -2.58
CA ARG A 44 -26.54 -6.03 -3.26
C ARG A 44 -26.22 -5.64 -4.69
N GLN A 45 -25.06 -6.05 -5.21
CA GLN A 45 -24.64 -5.73 -6.58
C GLN A 45 -25.65 -6.16 -7.65
N ALA A 46 -26.49 -7.15 -7.36
CA ALA A 46 -27.56 -7.59 -8.24
C ALA A 46 -28.71 -6.58 -8.42
N PHE A 47 -28.79 -5.55 -7.57
CA PHE A 47 -29.80 -4.50 -7.61
C PHE A 47 -29.13 -3.13 -7.66
N ASP A 48 -29.53 -2.30 -8.63
CA ASP A 48 -29.04 -0.93 -8.81
C ASP A 48 -29.71 0.06 -7.84
N PHE A 49 -30.02 -0.40 -6.62
CA PHE A 49 -30.71 0.39 -5.61
C PHE A 49 -29.85 0.49 -4.35
N ARG A 50 -29.71 1.71 -3.83
CA ARG A 50 -28.97 2.04 -2.63
C ARG A 50 -29.80 3.02 -1.80
N PHE A 51 -29.88 2.77 -0.51
CA PHE A 51 -30.56 3.66 0.41
C PHE A 51 -29.73 4.92 0.63
N THR A 52 -30.37 6.09 0.54
CA THR A 52 -29.80 7.37 0.98
C THR A 52 -30.38 7.83 2.33
N ASN A 53 -31.37 7.11 2.84
CA ASN A 53 -32.09 7.37 4.08
C ASN A 53 -32.41 6.03 4.78
N ILE A 54 -32.73 6.06 6.07
CA ILE A 54 -33.11 4.85 6.81
C ILE A 54 -34.41 4.23 6.23
N PRO A 55 -34.40 2.95 5.83
CA PRO A 55 -35.59 2.26 5.33
C PRO A 55 -36.63 2.04 6.41
N VAL A 56 -37.89 1.86 5.97
CA VAL A 56 -38.96 1.44 6.87
C VAL A 56 -38.78 -0.04 7.19
N VAL A 57 -38.52 -0.35 8.46
CA VAL A 57 -38.37 -1.72 8.96
C VAL A 57 -39.24 -1.93 10.21
N PRO A 58 -39.56 -3.18 10.59
CA PRO A 58 -40.41 -3.44 11.74
C PRO A 58 -39.83 -2.87 13.05
N PRO A 59 -40.65 -2.33 13.97
CA PRO A 59 -40.19 -1.76 15.24
C PRO A 59 -39.60 -2.81 16.21
N THR A 60 -39.82 -4.10 15.93
CA THR A 60 -39.22 -5.23 16.66
C THR A 60 -37.81 -5.57 16.19
N THR A 61 -37.23 -4.78 15.28
CA THR A 61 -35.87 -5.00 14.76
C THR A 61 -34.85 -4.81 15.87
N THR A 62 -34.04 -5.84 16.11
CA THR A 62 -32.91 -5.86 17.04
C THR A 62 -31.57 -5.69 16.31
N THR A 63 -31.51 -6.06 15.04
CA THR A 63 -30.32 -5.93 14.19
C THR A 63 -30.69 -5.27 12.88
N LEU A 64 -30.10 -4.13 12.57
CA LEU A 64 -30.30 -3.39 11.32
C LEU A 64 -28.98 -3.32 10.57
N VAL A 65 -28.95 -3.90 9.36
CA VAL A 65 -27.77 -3.91 8.49
C VAL A 65 -28.04 -3.03 7.27
N LEU A 66 -27.24 -1.96 7.12
CA LEU A 66 -27.35 -0.96 6.06
C LEU A 66 -26.05 -0.84 5.26
N THR A 67 -25.27 -1.92 5.20
CA THR A 67 -23.98 -1.98 4.54
C THR A 67 -24.05 -1.66 3.03
N ASN A 68 -23.01 -1.03 2.48
CA ASN A 68 -22.85 -0.73 1.05
C ASN A 68 -23.90 0.24 0.44
N ASN A 69 -24.53 1.08 1.25
CA ASN A 69 -25.53 2.05 0.78
C ASN A 69 -24.91 3.44 0.51
N GLU A 70 -25.75 4.46 0.27
CA GLU A 70 -25.34 5.84 -0.01
C GLU A 70 -25.87 6.82 1.05
N ILE A 71 -25.95 6.36 2.30
CA ILE A 71 -26.43 7.18 3.41
C ILE A 71 -25.35 8.20 3.75
N ALA A 72 -25.62 9.47 3.47
CA ALA A 72 -24.70 10.58 3.74
C ALA A 72 -25.06 11.38 4.99
N ASP A 73 -26.33 11.35 5.39
CA ASP A 73 -26.86 12.10 6.52
C ASP A 73 -27.94 11.29 7.26
N LEU A 74 -28.08 11.54 8.56
CA LEU A 74 -29.07 10.89 9.42
C LEU A 74 -29.93 11.98 10.07
N PRO A 75 -31.22 12.08 9.74
CA PRO A 75 -32.07 13.08 10.38
C PRO A 75 -32.16 12.82 11.89
N SER A 76 -32.39 13.87 12.68
CA SER A 76 -32.64 13.74 14.12
C SER A 76 -33.76 12.72 14.37
N GLY A 77 -33.49 11.73 15.23
CA GLY A 77 -34.42 10.66 15.53
C GLY A 77 -34.63 9.66 14.38
N ALA A 78 -33.69 9.51 13.46
CA ALA A 78 -33.74 8.54 12.35
C ALA A 78 -34.11 7.12 12.81
N PHE A 79 -33.63 6.71 14.00
CA PHE A 79 -33.89 5.40 14.58
C PHE A 79 -34.94 5.39 15.69
N SER A 80 -35.68 6.49 15.91
CA SER A 80 -36.68 6.60 16.98
C SER A 80 -37.82 5.56 16.90
N HIS A 81 -38.04 4.98 15.73
CA HIS A 81 -39.01 3.92 15.48
C HIS A 81 -38.50 2.51 15.83
N LEU A 82 -37.22 2.38 16.22
CA LEU A 82 -36.53 1.10 16.49
C LEU A 82 -36.03 1.02 17.95
N PRO A 83 -36.92 1.03 18.96
CA PRO A 83 -36.50 1.07 20.38
C PRO A 83 -35.82 -0.22 20.87
N ALA A 84 -35.94 -1.32 20.13
CA ALA A 84 -35.35 -2.62 20.46
C ALA A 84 -33.98 -2.86 19.80
N LEU A 85 -33.43 -1.87 19.09
CA LEU A 85 -32.20 -2.03 18.32
C LEU A 85 -30.99 -2.25 19.24
N GLU A 86 -30.25 -3.33 18.98
CA GLU A 86 -29.04 -3.75 19.72
C GLU A 86 -27.79 -3.75 18.82
N ASP A 87 -27.92 -3.99 17.51
CA ASP A 87 -26.82 -4.01 16.54
C ASP A 87 -27.19 -3.14 15.32
N LEU A 88 -26.35 -2.14 15.03
CA LEU A 88 -26.51 -1.22 13.90
C LEU A 88 -25.23 -1.20 13.06
N GLN A 89 -25.35 -1.62 11.79
CA GLN A 89 -24.26 -1.65 10.83
C GLN A 89 -24.51 -0.63 9.72
N LEU A 90 -23.65 0.38 9.65
CA LEU A 90 -23.69 1.49 8.70
C LEU A 90 -22.40 1.54 7.86
N ASP A 91 -21.67 0.43 7.75
CA ASP A 91 -20.40 0.37 7.07
C ASP A 91 -20.54 0.56 5.54
N ASN A 92 -19.49 1.12 4.94
CA ASN A 92 -19.42 1.44 3.51
C ASN A 92 -20.62 2.29 3.03
N ASN A 93 -20.83 3.43 3.71
CA ASN A 93 -21.79 4.47 3.36
C ASN A 93 -21.05 5.79 3.06
N GLN A 94 -21.75 6.93 3.11
CA GLN A 94 -21.23 8.25 2.75
C GLN A 94 -21.21 9.22 3.93
N LEU A 95 -21.19 8.71 5.17
CA LEU A 95 -21.18 9.54 6.38
C LEU A 95 -19.84 10.28 6.49
N SER A 96 -19.86 11.60 6.34
CA SER A 96 -18.67 12.45 6.48
C SER A 96 -18.53 13.11 7.85
N SER A 97 -19.58 13.07 8.66
CA SER A 97 -19.60 13.59 10.04
C SER A 97 -20.63 12.85 10.89
N LEU A 98 -20.48 12.96 12.21
CA LEU A 98 -21.40 12.38 13.19
C LEU A 98 -21.95 13.48 14.11
N SER A 99 -23.19 13.30 14.57
CA SER A 99 -23.84 14.18 15.55
C SER A 99 -24.44 13.35 16.68
N PRO A 100 -24.43 13.84 17.94
CA PRO A 100 -25.06 13.13 19.05
C PRO A 100 -26.53 12.77 18.77
N GLN A 101 -27.23 13.65 18.05
CA GLN A 101 -28.65 13.52 17.73
C GLN A 101 -28.98 12.32 16.83
N TYR A 102 -28.00 11.76 16.14
CA TYR A 102 -28.19 10.55 15.34
C TYR A 102 -28.50 9.34 16.24
N PHE A 103 -28.04 9.38 17.49
CA PHE A 103 -28.05 8.27 18.44
C PHE A 103 -28.98 8.48 19.64
N ASP A 104 -29.71 9.60 19.73
CA ASP A 104 -30.58 9.99 20.85
C ASP A 104 -31.65 8.95 21.25
N SER A 105 -31.98 8.00 20.37
CA SER A 105 -33.07 7.04 20.56
C SER A 105 -32.61 5.57 20.60
N LEU A 106 -31.35 5.32 20.94
CA LEU A 106 -30.73 3.98 20.89
C LEU A 106 -30.15 3.51 22.24
N PRO A 107 -30.93 3.49 23.34
CA PRO A 107 -30.39 3.18 24.68
C PRO A 107 -29.97 1.71 24.86
N ASN A 108 -30.47 0.80 24.01
CA ASN A 108 -30.18 -0.64 24.07
C ASN A 108 -29.07 -1.06 23.09
N LEU A 109 -28.53 -0.12 22.31
CA LEU A 109 -27.52 -0.44 21.31
C LEU A 109 -26.25 -0.96 21.98
N ARG A 110 -25.78 -2.13 21.53
CA ARG A 110 -24.59 -2.83 22.01
C ARG A 110 -23.47 -2.82 20.99
N ARG A 111 -23.80 -2.78 19.71
CA ARG A 111 -22.81 -2.80 18.62
C ARG A 111 -23.14 -1.73 17.58
N LEU A 112 -22.13 -0.93 17.25
CA LEU A 112 -22.20 0.08 16.20
C LEU A 112 -21.00 -0.06 15.27
N VAL A 113 -21.26 -0.27 13.98
CA VAL A 113 -20.23 -0.40 12.94
C VAL A 113 -20.36 0.78 11.97
N LEU A 114 -19.30 1.58 11.88
CA LEU A 114 -19.21 2.79 11.05
C LEU A 114 -18.09 2.72 10.00
N ASP A 115 -17.52 1.52 9.80
CA ASP A 115 -16.34 1.31 8.97
C ASP A 115 -16.53 1.81 7.54
N ARG A 116 -15.42 2.17 6.86
CA ARG A 116 -15.43 2.56 5.44
C ARG A 116 -16.39 3.72 5.11
N ASN A 117 -16.60 4.63 6.07
CA ASN A 117 -17.25 5.90 5.82
C ASN A 117 -16.19 7.01 5.65
N PRO A 118 -16.47 8.07 4.87
CA PRO A 118 -15.53 9.17 4.64
C PRO A 118 -15.39 10.13 5.85
N LEU A 119 -15.30 9.58 7.07
CA LEU A 119 -15.05 10.34 8.30
C LEU A 119 -13.58 10.75 8.34
N ARG A 120 -13.31 12.05 8.17
CA ARG A 120 -11.95 12.63 8.24
C ARG A 120 -11.59 13.16 9.63
N GLU A 121 -12.60 13.53 10.41
CA GLU A 121 -12.45 14.01 11.77
C GLU A 121 -13.66 13.63 12.63
N LEU A 122 -13.42 13.47 13.94
CA LEU A 122 -14.45 13.37 14.97
C LEU A 122 -14.19 14.47 16.00
N SER A 123 -14.59 15.70 15.66
CA SER A 123 -14.31 16.91 16.43
C SER A 123 -15.35 17.21 17.52
N ILE A 124 -16.51 16.53 17.50
CA ILE A 124 -17.58 16.73 18.48
C ILE A 124 -17.35 15.84 19.69
N GLU A 125 -17.14 16.48 20.85
CA GLU A 125 -17.05 15.79 22.12
C GLU A 125 -18.36 15.05 22.45
N ALA A 126 -18.24 13.89 23.09
CA ALA A 126 -19.39 13.12 23.58
C ALA A 126 -20.42 12.76 22.49
N VAL A 127 -19.98 12.59 21.23
CA VAL A 127 -20.86 12.27 20.09
C VAL A 127 -21.64 10.97 20.29
N PHE A 128 -21.12 10.05 21.10
CA PHE A 128 -21.76 8.77 21.43
C PHE A 128 -22.40 8.72 22.82
N SER A 129 -22.53 9.85 23.51
CA SER A 129 -22.91 9.90 24.94
C SER A 129 -24.23 9.22 25.32
N ASN A 130 -25.18 9.12 24.38
CA ASN A 130 -26.46 8.45 24.62
C ASN A 130 -26.38 6.92 24.50
N LEU A 131 -25.29 6.38 23.94
CA LEU A 131 -25.08 4.95 23.72
C LEU A 131 -24.49 4.26 24.96
N THR A 132 -25.13 4.44 26.12
CA THR A 132 -24.63 3.95 27.42
C THR A 132 -24.52 2.43 27.55
N SER A 133 -25.21 1.67 26.70
CA SER A 133 -25.15 0.19 26.65
C SER A 133 -24.17 -0.34 25.60
N LEU A 134 -23.47 0.53 24.87
CA LEU A 134 -22.60 0.13 23.76
C LEU A 134 -21.40 -0.66 24.30
N GLN A 135 -21.18 -1.83 23.71
CA GLN A 135 -20.11 -2.76 24.06
C GLN A 135 -19.03 -2.77 22.97
N GLU A 136 -19.42 -2.62 21.71
CA GLU A 136 -18.50 -2.60 20.57
C GLU A 136 -18.76 -1.40 19.67
N LEU A 137 -17.68 -0.67 19.39
CA LEU A 137 -17.65 0.43 18.44
C LEU A 137 -16.54 0.18 17.43
N SER A 138 -16.92 0.09 16.15
CA SER A 138 -15.98 -0.09 15.05
C SER A 138 -16.01 1.15 14.15
N ILE A 139 -14.85 1.78 13.98
CA ILE A 139 -14.61 2.93 13.11
C ILE A 139 -13.30 2.67 12.36
N GLN A 140 -13.33 1.64 11.51
CA GLN A 140 -12.16 1.20 10.73
C GLN A 140 -12.20 1.76 9.31
N ARG A 141 -11.04 1.90 8.66
CA ARG A 141 -10.96 2.37 7.26
C ARG A 141 -11.69 3.68 7.03
N THR A 142 -11.58 4.59 8.00
CA THR A 142 -12.08 5.96 7.91
C THR A 142 -10.85 6.86 7.97
N PRO A 143 -10.56 7.76 7.02
CA PRO A 143 -9.28 8.47 6.95
C PRO A 143 -9.12 9.53 8.07
N LEU A 144 -9.14 9.08 9.33
CA LEU A 144 -8.99 9.84 10.56
C LEU A 144 -7.50 10.01 10.83
N SER A 145 -7.04 11.26 10.74
CA SER A 145 -5.66 11.61 11.08
C SER A 145 -5.47 11.96 12.56
N GLN A 146 -6.56 12.34 13.24
CA GLN A 146 -6.59 12.72 14.64
C GLN A 146 -7.86 12.22 15.33
N LEU A 147 -7.73 11.83 16.60
CA LEU A 147 -8.85 11.38 17.41
C LEU A 147 -8.62 11.71 18.88
N ASN A 148 -9.57 12.41 19.50
CA ASN A 148 -9.54 12.72 20.92
C ASN A 148 -10.44 11.75 21.69
N GLY A 149 -9.96 11.25 22.83
CA GLY A 149 -10.74 10.33 23.69
C GLY A 149 -12.06 10.93 24.20
N SER A 150 -12.21 12.26 24.26
CA SER A 150 -13.44 12.93 24.70
C SER A 150 -14.65 12.62 23.82
N VAL A 151 -14.44 12.18 22.57
CA VAL A 151 -15.49 11.70 21.66
C VAL A 151 -16.25 10.50 22.25
N PHE A 152 -15.56 9.68 23.05
CA PHE A 152 -16.10 8.48 23.69
C PHE A 152 -16.76 8.74 25.05
N THR A 153 -16.88 10.00 25.47
CA THR A 153 -17.54 10.36 26.73
C THR A 153 -18.96 9.78 26.79
N GLY A 154 -19.26 9.04 27.86
CA GLY A 154 -20.55 8.40 28.11
C GLY A 154 -20.60 6.91 27.75
N LEU A 155 -19.58 6.38 27.07
CA LEU A 155 -19.46 4.96 26.70
C LEU A 155 -18.95 4.08 27.86
N SER A 156 -19.68 4.06 28.97
CA SER A 156 -19.27 3.38 30.20
C SER A 156 -19.29 1.85 30.12
N ALA A 157 -19.97 1.27 29.14
CA ALA A 157 -20.06 -0.18 28.91
C ALA A 157 -19.17 -0.69 27.77
N LEU A 158 -18.40 0.20 27.12
CA LEU A 158 -17.62 -0.14 25.92
C LEU A 158 -16.47 -1.07 26.29
N THR A 159 -16.43 -2.23 25.66
CA THR A 159 -15.41 -3.26 25.85
C THR A 159 -14.48 -3.38 24.65
N ASN A 160 -14.98 -3.16 23.43
CA ASN A 160 -14.23 -3.28 22.19
C ASN A 160 -14.26 -1.96 21.42
N LEU A 161 -13.09 -1.38 21.16
CA LEU A 161 -12.91 -0.22 20.30
C LEU A 161 -11.96 -0.60 19.17
N LEU A 162 -12.49 -0.62 17.94
CA LEU A 162 -11.75 -1.02 16.74
C LEU A 162 -11.52 0.22 15.86
N LEU A 163 -10.25 0.59 15.69
CA LEU A 163 -9.79 1.80 14.99
C LEU A 163 -8.74 1.44 13.93
N ASP A 164 -8.85 0.24 13.37
CA ASP A 164 -7.90 -0.28 12.39
C ASP A 164 -7.97 0.46 11.05
N GLU A 165 -6.84 0.48 10.34
CA GLU A 165 -6.74 1.03 8.98
C GLU A 165 -7.23 2.49 8.89
N ASN A 166 -6.94 3.30 9.90
CA ASN A 166 -7.10 4.75 9.84
C ASN A 166 -5.73 5.42 9.61
N GLU A 167 -5.62 6.75 9.78
CA GLU A 167 -4.41 7.53 9.51
C GLU A 167 -3.86 8.16 10.80
N LEU A 168 -4.14 7.57 11.97
CA LEU A 168 -3.82 8.17 13.26
C LEU A 168 -2.30 8.26 13.45
N VAL A 169 -1.81 9.48 13.66
CA VAL A 169 -0.36 9.76 13.84
C VAL A 169 0.03 9.84 15.32
N SER A 170 -0.91 10.22 16.19
CA SER A 170 -0.68 10.32 17.63
C SER A 170 -1.99 10.21 18.41
N LEU A 171 -1.89 9.82 19.68
CA LEU A 171 -3.00 9.80 20.64
C LEU A 171 -2.61 10.57 21.90
N SER A 172 -3.59 11.12 22.61
CA SER A 172 -3.36 11.83 23.87
C SER A 172 -3.23 10.88 25.06
N THR A 173 -2.58 11.33 26.13
CA THR A 173 -2.48 10.57 27.39
C THR A 173 -3.84 10.24 27.99
N SER A 174 -4.81 11.14 27.85
CA SER A 174 -6.18 10.99 28.37
C SER A 174 -7.12 10.17 27.46
N PHE A 175 -6.59 9.50 26.42
CA PHE A 175 -7.42 8.85 25.40
C PHE A 175 -8.36 7.78 25.99
N LEU A 176 -7.88 7.01 26.98
CA LEU A 176 -8.63 5.92 27.61
C LEU A 176 -9.45 6.34 28.84
N GLU A 177 -9.38 7.61 29.28
CA GLU A 177 -10.06 8.08 30.50
C GLU A 177 -11.60 7.91 30.42
N HIS A 178 -12.16 7.97 29.21
CA HIS A 178 -13.61 7.91 28.97
C HIS A 178 -14.14 6.51 28.67
N THR A 179 -13.29 5.49 28.65
CA THR A 179 -13.65 4.09 28.33
C THR A 179 -13.15 3.14 29.43
N PRO A 180 -13.69 3.22 30.67
CA PRO A 180 -13.15 2.50 31.83
C PRO A 180 -13.39 0.98 31.81
N ALA A 181 -14.27 0.49 30.92
CA ALA A 181 -14.59 -0.93 30.77
C ALA A 181 -13.87 -1.59 29.58
N LEU A 182 -12.98 -0.87 28.91
CA LEU A 182 -12.35 -1.32 27.66
C LEU A 182 -11.47 -2.55 27.90
N THR A 183 -11.70 -3.62 27.14
CA THR A 183 -10.92 -4.86 27.18
C THR A 183 -10.12 -5.08 25.91
N LEU A 184 -10.52 -4.47 24.80
CA LEU A 184 -9.83 -4.53 23.52
C LEU A 184 -9.78 -3.14 22.88
N LEU A 185 -8.58 -2.67 22.59
CA LEU A 185 -8.32 -1.55 21.70
C LEU A 185 -7.49 -2.05 20.51
N SER A 186 -8.06 -1.96 19.31
CA SER A 186 -7.33 -2.24 18.08
C SER A 186 -7.01 -0.93 17.35
N LEU A 187 -5.73 -0.74 17.05
CA LEU A 187 -5.12 0.38 16.36
C LEU A 187 -4.25 -0.12 15.19
N THR A 188 -4.54 -1.31 14.69
CA THR A 188 -3.74 -1.98 13.64
C THR A 188 -3.74 -1.13 12.37
N GLU A 189 -2.62 -1.12 11.63
CA GLU A 189 -2.51 -0.39 10.35
C GLU A 189 -2.85 1.10 10.47
N ASN A 190 -2.24 1.79 11.44
CA ASN A 190 -2.28 3.25 11.57
C ASN A 190 -0.87 3.84 11.32
N ALA A 191 -0.69 5.13 11.58
CA ALA A 191 0.57 5.85 11.40
C ALA A 191 1.23 6.23 12.74
N LEU A 192 0.98 5.45 13.81
CA LEU A 192 1.51 5.73 15.15
C LEU A 192 2.99 5.37 15.23
N ASP A 193 3.83 6.34 15.57
CA ASP A 193 5.26 6.11 15.83
C ASP A 193 5.53 5.75 17.30
N SER A 194 4.61 6.09 18.20
CA SER A 194 4.74 5.94 19.64
C SER A 194 3.38 6.08 20.34
N LEU A 195 3.30 5.65 21.59
CA LEU A 195 2.18 5.95 22.48
C LEU A 195 2.72 6.78 23.66
N PRO A 196 2.00 7.81 24.11
CA PRO A 196 2.50 8.70 25.15
C PRO A 196 2.56 8.00 26.52
N ASP A 197 3.52 8.38 27.35
CA ASP A 197 3.58 7.92 28.75
C ASP A 197 2.28 8.30 29.50
N GLY A 198 1.76 7.38 30.30
CA GLY A 198 0.44 7.50 30.93
C GLY A 198 -0.75 7.16 30.02
N PHE A 199 -0.55 6.67 28.78
CA PHE A 199 -1.65 6.26 27.89
C PHE A 199 -2.59 5.21 28.52
N LEU A 200 -2.06 4.34 29.38
CA LEU A 200 -2.82 3.32 30.10
C LEU A 200 -3.52 3.82 31.37
N ASP A 201 -3.36 5.11 31.71
CA ASP A 201 -3.96 5.67 32.91
C ASP A 201 -5.50 5.61 32.83
N GLY A 202 -6.12 5.12 33.91
CA GLY A 202 -7.57 4.94 33.98
C GLY A 202 -8.11 3.70 33.24
N ALA A 203 -7.28 2.98 32.49
CA ALA A 203 -7.68 1.76 31.79
C ALA A 203 -7.56 0.50 32.69
N PRO A 204 -8.37 -0.55 32.47
CA PRO A 204 -8.28 -1.79 33.23
C PRO A 204 -7.14 -2.68 32.72
N VAL A 205 -5.89 -2.25 32.92
CA VAL A 205 -4.66 -2.86 32.35
C VAL A 205 -4.55 -4.38 32.54
N ALA A 206 -5.12 -4.95 33.60
CA ALA A 206 -5.06 -6.39 33.86
C ALA A 206 -5.85 -7.25 32.85
N ILE A 207 -6.80 -6.66 32.13
CA ILE A 207 -7.67 -7.35 31.16
C ILE A 207 -7.69 -6.66 29.79
N LEU A 208 -6.97 -5.55 29.64
CA LEU A 208 -6.88 -4.80 28.39
C LEU A 208 -5.90 -5.49 27.44
N GLN A 209 -6.33 -5.68 26.21
CA GLN A 209 -5.53 -6.09 25.07
C GLN A 209 -5.39 -4.93 24.09
N LEU A 210 -4.17 -4.68 23.64
CA LEU A 210 -3.83 -3.74 22.58
C LEU A 210 -3.41 -4.53 21.33
N GLU A 211 -4.02 -4.20 20.21
CA GLU A 211 -3.62 -4.64 18.88
C GLU A 211 -3.00 -3.46 18.15
N LEU A 212 -1.69 -3.54 17.92
CA LEU A 212 -0.82 -2.43 17.51
C LEU A 212 -0.02 -2.75 16.24
N GLN A 213 -0.37 -3.82 15.53
CA GLN A 213 0.37 -4.32 14.38
C GLN A 213 0.42 -3.27 13.26
N ASN A 214 1.43 -3.37 12.39
CA ASN A 214 1.54 -2.56 11.18
C ASN A 214 1.47 -1.04 11.43
N ASN A 215 2.12 -0.57 12.50
CA ASN A 215 2.34 0.85 12.77
C ASN A 215 3.85 1.15 12.72
N PRO A 216 4.27 2.39 12.39
CA PRO A 216 5.67 2.77 12.27
C PRO A 216 6.37 2.97 13.62
N TRP A 217 6.31 1.98 14.51
CA TRP A 217 6.83 2.08 15.87
C TRP A 217 8.31 2.46 15.91
N SER A 218 8.58 3.62 16.50
CA SER A 218 9.90 4.07 16.90
C SER A 218 10.20 3.57 18.30
N CYS A 219 10.98 2.49 18.37
CA CYS A 219 11.44 1.86 19.59
C CYS A 219 12.59 2.64 20.24
N ASP A 220 12.30 3.91 20.52
CA ASP A 220 13.14 4.84 21.24
C ASP A 220 12.69 4.97 22.71
N CYS A 221 13.33 5.85 23.48
CA CYS A 221 13.02 6.01 24.90
C CYS A 221 11.55 6.41 25.20
N ARG A 222 10.81 6.99 24.24
CA ARG A 222 9.39 7.35 24.41
C ARG A 222 8.50 6.11 24.54
N LEU A 223 8.90 4.98 23.94
CA LEU A 223 8.13 3.74 23.94
C LEU A 223 8.59 2.74 25.03
N GLN A 224 9.64 3.09 25.79
CA GLN A 224 10.20 2.24 26.84
C GLN A 224 9.14 1.83 27.88
N TRP A 225 8.26 2.76 28.29
CA TRP A 225 7.22 2.48 29.28
C TRP A 225 6.26 1.38 28.84
N LEU A 226 5.97 1.30 27.53
CA LEU A 226 5.08 0.30 26.96
C LEU A 226 5.75 -1.07 27.02
N ALA A 227 7.04 -1.14 26.71
CA ALA A 227 7.84 -2.36 26.84
C ALA A 227 7.87 -2.86 28.30
N ASP A 228 8.08 -1.96 29.26
CA ASP A 228 8.04 -2.28 30.69
C ASP A 228 6.64 -2.78 31.11
N SER A 229 5.57 -2.21 30.55
CA SER A 229 4.19 -2.63 30.78
C SER A 229 3.88 -4.01 30.21
N VAL A 230 4.37 -4.31 28.99
CA VAL A 230 4.23 -5.63 28.34
C VAL A 230 5.06 -6.68 29.06
N ALA A 231 6.25 -6.34 29.54
CA ALA A 231 7.07 -7.24 30.35
C ALA A 231 6.38 -7.61 31.68
N ALA A 232 5.63 -6.67 32.27
CA ALA A 232 4.81 -6.91 33.47
C ALA A 232 3.51 -7.68 33.18
N ASN A 233 2.88 -7.43 32.01
CA ASN A 233 1.67 -8.10 31.56
C ASN A 233 1.78 -8.51 30.07
N PRO A 234 2.26 -9.72 29.76
CA PRO A 234 2.42 -10.18 28.37
C PRO A 234 1.12 -10.27 27.57
N GLU A 235 -0.04 -10.36 28.23
CA GLU A 235 -1.36 -10.38 27.58
C GLU A 235 -1.79 -8.99 27.08
N LEU A 236 -1.13 -7.91 27.52
CA LEU A 236 -1.40 -6.56 27.04
C LEU A 236 -1.16 -6.44 25.52
N ILE A 237 -0.12 -7.11 25.01
CA ILE A 237 0.14 -7.26 23.57
C ILE A 237 0.48 -8.74 23.35
N PRO A 238 -0.49 -9.59 22.98
CA PRO A 238 -0.32 -11.06 22.99
C PRO A 238 0.43 -11.62 21.77
N THR A 239 0.76 -10.78 20.79
CA THR A 239 1.41 -11.15 19.52
C THR A 239 2.88 -10.67 19.40
N ASP A 240 3.65 -11.31 18.51
CA ASP A 240 5.01 -10.89 18.09
C ASP A 240 4.98 -9.99 16.84
N GLU A 241 3.79 -9.73 16.29
CA GLU A 241 3.57 -8.95 15.07
C GLU A 241 3.64 -7.43 15.32
N THR A 242 3.66 -7.00 16.59
CA THR A 242 3.97 -5.60 16.93
C THR A 242 5.47 -5.41 16.98
N GLN A 243 6.03 -4.92 15.88
CA GLN A 243 7.47 -4.84 15.64
C GLN A 243 7.93 -3.39 15.49
N CYS A 244 9.18 -3.15 15.87
CA CYS A 244 9.83 -1.87 15.65
C CYS A 244 10.06 -1.64 14.16
N GLN A 245 9.81 -0.43 13.70
CA GLN A 245 10.24 0.04 12.38
C GLN A 245 11.49 0.92 12.48
N TRP A 246 11.71 1.54 13.64
CA TRP A 246 12.84 2.43 13.89
C TRP A 246 13.38 2.23 15.32
N PRO A 247 14.68 2.41 15.59
CA PRO A 247 15.78 2.68 14.66
C PRO A 247 16.11 1.50 13.73
N PRO A 248 16.90 1.69 12.66
CA PRO A 248 17.21 0.63 11.68
C PRO A 248 17.82 -0.63 12.29
N LEU A 249 18.53 -0.52 13.41
CA LEU A 249 19.11 -1.67 14.12
C LEU A 249 18.06 -2.56 14.80
N LEU A 250 16.87 -2.02 15.09
CA LEU A 250 15.76 -2.75 15.72
C LEU A 250 14.65 -3.08 14.73
N GLU A 251 14.79 -2.73 13.45
CA GLU A 251 13.77 -2.96 12.42
C GLU A 251 13.31 -4.43 12.39
N ASN A 252 11.99 -4.65 12.35
CA ASN A 252 11.32 -5.95 12.40
C ASN A 252 11.53 -6.73 13.71
N THR A 253 12.03 -6.09 14.78
CA THR A 253 12.17 -6.74 16.09
C THR A 253 10.86 -6.59 16.88
N PRO A 254 10.26 -7.69 17.39
CA PRO A 254 9.05 -7.61 18.21
C PRO A 254 9.28 -6.80 19.49
N LEU A 255 8.33 -5.93 19.88
CA LEU A 255 8.43 -5.12 21.11
C LEU A 255 8.72 -5.97 22.35
N ARG A 256 8.11 -7.15 22.45
CA ARG A 256 8.29 -8.05 23.59
C ARG A 256 9.66 -8.74 23.66
N ALA A 257 10.41 -8.73 22.57
CA ALA A 257 11.75 -9.31 22.51
C ALA A 257 12.81 -8.34 23.03
N LEU A 258 12.47 -7.06 23.18
CA LEU A 258 13.34 -6.01 23.62
C LEU A 258 13.35 -5.88 25.14
N VAL A 259 14.47 -5.39 25.67
CA VAL A 259 14.63 -5.02 27.08
C VAL A 259 14.70 -3.50 27.21
N SER A 260 14.47 -2.98 28.41
CA SER A 260 14.41 -1.52 28.65
C SER A 260 15.66 -0.76 28.19
N SER A 261 16.84 -1.40 28.13
CA SER A 261 18.08 -0.78 27.64
C SER A 261 18.15 -0.60 26.12
N ASP A 262 17.29 -1.27 25.35
CA ASP A 262 17.25 -1.14 23.89
C ASP A 262 16.53 0.16 23.46
N TYR A 263 15.64 0.68 24.30
CA TYR A 263 14.86 1.89 24.06
C TYR A 263 15.63 3.16 24.42
N GLN A 264 16.48 3.61 23.51
CA GLN A 264 17.34 4.78 23.74
C GLN A 264 16.91 5.97 22.88
N CYS A 265 17.09 7.17 23.42
CA CYS A 265 17.02 8.40 22.65
C CYS A 265 18.42 8.99 22.49
N TYR A 266 18.71 9.50 21.30
CA TYR A 266 19.95 10.15 20.95
C TYR A 266 19.75 11.15 19.81
N ALA A 267 20.62 12.16 19.79
CA ALA A 267 20.59 13.21 18.78
C ALA A 267 20.77 12.65 17.35
N PRO A 268 20.17 13.28 16.34
CA PRO A 268 20.27 12.82 14.98
C PRO A 268 21.71 12.89 14.46
N SER A 269 22.04 11.97 13.57
CA SER A 269 23.32 11.90 12.86
C SER A 269 23.10 11.62 11.39
N ILE A 270 24.03 12.08 10.55
CA ILE A 270 24.01 11.83 9.11
C ILE A 270 25.05 10.76 8.83
N ILE A 271 24.59 9.55 8.51
CA ILE A 271 25.44 8.42 8.14
C ILE A 271 26.00 8.64 6.73
N GLN A 272 25.13 9.05 5.80
CA GLN A 272 25.51 9.38 4.43
C GLN A 272 24.96 10.77 4.10
N HIS A 273 25.88 11.71 3.87
CA HIS A 273 25.53 13.02 3.37
C HIS A 273 24.99 12.94 1.94
N PRO A 274 24.09 13.86 1.54
CA PRO A 274 23.74 13.99 0.15
C PRO A 274 24.97 14.34 -0.68
N GLN A 275 24.93 14.02 -1.96
CA GLN A 275 26.07 14.18 -2.88
C GLN A 275 25.74 15.20 -3.97
N ASN A 276 26.79 15.81 -4.54
CA ASN A 276 26.62 16.64 -5.73
C ASN A 276 26.20 15.75 -6.90
N ASP A 277 25.29 16.26 -7.72
CA ASP A 277 24.80 15.51 -8.88
C ASP A 277 24.42 16.43 -10.04
N SER A 278 24.34 15.86 -11.25
CA SER A 278 23.89 16.53 -12.47
C SER A 278 22.81 15.70 -13.13
N ILE A 279 21.61 16.25 -13.20
CA ILE A 279 20.39 15.53 -13.56
C ILE A 279 19.67 16.18 -14.75
N LEU A 280 18.95 15.35 -15.50
CA LEU A 280 18.13 15.80 -16.64
C LEU A 280 16.74 16.22 -16.17
N THR A 281 16.12 17.16 -16.88
CA THR A 281 14.69 17.47 -16.71
C THR A 281 13.80 16.29 -17.09
N ASP A 282 12.55 16.32 -16.63
CA ASP A 282 11.47 15.41 -17.05
C ASP A 282 11.65 13.95 -16.61
N ALA A 283 12.54 13.69 -15.65
CA ALA A 283 12.69 12.40 -14.99
C ALA A 283 12.43 12.52 -13.47
N PRO A 284 11.97 11.44 -12.81
CA PRO A 284 11.98 11.38 -11.35
C PRO A 284 13.43 11.29 -10.85
N TYR A 285 13.69 11.87 -9.69
CA TYR A 285 14.99 11.86 -9.06
C TYR A 285 14.86 11.81 -7.54
N THR A 286 15.81 11.16 -6.87
CA THR A 286 15.89 11.13 -5.41
C THR A 286 17.25 11.66 -4.99
N LEU A 287 17.25 12.74 -4.22
CA LEU A 287 18.43 13.21 -3.53
C LEU A 287 18.55 12.46 -2.21
N GLU A 288 19.37 11.40 -2.24
CA GLU A 288 19.51 10.45 -1.13
C GLU A 288 20.27 11.04 0.06
N VAL A 289 19.79 10.73 1.26
CA VAL A 289 20.50 10.91 2.53
C VAL A 289 20.26 9.65 3.38
N ILE A 290 21.25 9.25 4.17
CA ILE A 290 21.04 8.19 5.18
C ILE A 290 21.27 8.82 6.54
N VAL A 291 20.26 8.71 7.38
CA VAL A 291 20.21 9.35 8.69
C VAL A 291 20.01 8.32 9.78
N ASP A 292 20.35 8.71 11.00
CA ASP A 292 20.01 7.99 12.22
C ASP A 292 19.63 9.02 13.29
N GLY A 293 18.96 8.59 14.34
CA GLY A 293 18.47 9.45 15.41
C GLY A 293 17.22 8.86 16.02
N ALA A 294 17.13 8.85 17.35
CA ALA A 294 16.00 8.31 18.07
C ALA A 294 15.51 9.36 19.08
N PRO A 295 14.28 9.89 18.99
CA PRO A 295 13.25 9.63 17.97
C PRO A 295 13.68 9.95 16.55
N PHE A 296 12.97 9.38 15.56
CA PHE A 296 13.15 9.76 14.15
C PHE A 296 13.04 11.28 14.01
N PRO A 297 14.03 11.95 13.41
CA PRO A 297 14.09 13.40 13.39
C PRO A 297 13.09 14.02 12.41
N GLU A 298 12.59 15.21 12.74
CA GLU A 298 11.93 16.07 11.78
C GLU A 298 12.92 16.48 10.67
N VAL A 299 12.51 16.32 9.42
CA VAL A 299 13.35 16.52 8.24
C VAL A 299 12.97 17.82 7.53
N ALA A 300 13.91 18.75 7.48
CA ALA A 300 13.75 20.03 6.78
C ALA A 300 14.85 20.21 5.72
N TRP A 301 14.51 19.98 4.46
CA TRP A 301 15.38 20.29 3.34
C TRP A 301 15.37 21.79 3.02
N LYS A 302 16.55 22.32 2.67
CA LYS A 302 16.74 23.69 2.23
C LYS A 302 17.29 23.72 0.82
N ARG A 303 16.79 24.65 -0.01
CA ARG A 303 17.32 25.00 -1.33
C ARG A 303 17.75 26.45 -1.35
N ASN A 304 19.00 26.69 -1.71
CA ASN A 304 19.63 28.01 -1.71
C ASN A 304 19.48 28.74 -0.35
N GLY A 305 19.54 27.98 0.74
CA GLY A 305 19.42 28.47 2.12
C GLY A 305 17.98 28.64 2.63
N ASN A 306 16.95 28.48 1.80
CA ASN A 306 15.54 28.58 2.19
C ASN A 306 14.92 27.19 2.35
N THR A 307 14.10 26.98 3.38
CA THR A 307 13.35 25.73 3.55
C THR A 307 12.44 25.45 2.36
N ILE A 308 12.41 24.20 1.92
CA ILE A 308 11.56 23.74 0.81
C ILE A 308 10.15 23.48 1.35
N GLU A 309 9.15 24.07 0.70
CA GLU A 309 7.74 23.71 0.91
C GLU A 309 7.43 22.43 0.12
N TYR A 310 7.00 21.38 0.81
CA TYR A 310 6.73 20.09 0.17
C TYR A 310 5.41 20.12 -0.62
N THR A 311 5.41 19.45 -1.77
CA THR A 311 4.29 19.35 -2.72
C THR A 311 4.15 17.90 -3.17
N GLU A 312 3.10 17.57 -3.93
CA GLU A 312 3.00 16.25 -4.59
C GLU A 312 4.17 15.95 -5.55
N ARG A 313 4.87 16.98 -6.03
CA ARG A 313 6.03 16.85 -6.93
C ARG A 313 7.34 16.70 -6.19
N VAL A 314 7.52 17.44 -5.09
CA VAL A 314 8.76 17.50 -4.30
C VAL A 314 8.41 17.22 -2.85
N PHE A 315 8.78 16.05 -2.35
CA PHE A 315 8.40 15.58 -1.02
C PHE A 315 9.53 14.78 -0.39
N VAL A 316 9.45 14.53 0.92
CA VAL A 316 10.42 13.72 1.65
C VAL A 316 9.91 12.29 1.78
N SER A 317 10.79 11.34 1.54
CA SER A 317 10.58 9.94 1.89
C SER A 317 10.55 9.79 3.42
N GLY A 318 9.44 9.31 3.97
CA GLY A 318 9.24 9.20 5.41
C GLY A 318 10.16 8.21 6.12
N TYR A 319 10.78 7.27 5.39
CA TYR A 319 11.57 6.18 5.98
C TYR A 319 13.08 6.43 6.02
N ASP A 320 13.60 7.33 5.17
CA ASP A 320 15.05 7.58 5.06
C ASP A 320 15.43 9.06 4.95
N ALA A 321 14.45 9.98 5.10
CA ALA A 321 14.64 11.43 5.02
C ALA A 321 15.09 11.97 3.64
N SER A 322 15.13 11.15 2.60
CA SER A 322 15.56 11.54 1.25
C SER A 322 14.54 12.45 0.57
N LEU A 323 15.03 13.44 -0.21
CA LEU A 323 14.17 14.34 -0.98
C LEU A 323 13.86 13.75 -2.35
N MET A 324 12.58 13.52 -2.63
CA MET A 324 12.10 12.92 -3.87
C MET A 324 11.46 13.96 -4.79
N PHE A 325 11.75 13.84 -6.07
CA PHE A 325 11.15 14.58 -7.18
C PHE A 325 10.40 13.59 -8.06
N THR A 326 9.08 13.74 -8.22
CA THR A 326 8.35 12.93 -9.21
C THR A 326 8.70 13.32 -10.64
N THR A 327 9.06 14.59 -10.85
CA THR A 327 9.55 15.12 -12.12
C THR A 327 10.43 16.33 -11.84
N VAL A 328 11.65 16.31 -12.36
CA VAL A 328 12.66 17.38 -12.24
C VAL A 328 12.40 18.49 -13.26
N THR A 329 12.50 19.74 -12.82
CA THR A 329 12.43 20.93 -13.69
C THR A 329 13.71 21.77 -13.58
N ASN A 330 13.96 22.67 -14.53
CA ASN A 330 15.12 23.57 -14.51
C ASN A 330 15.22 24.40 -13.22
N ASP A 331 14.08 24.71 -12.59
CA ASP A 331 14.02 25.50 -11.35
C ASP A 331 14.46 24.70 -10.12
N ASP A 332 14.65 23.38 -10.24
CA ASP A 332 15.15 22.52 -9.17
C ASP A 332 16.68 22.57 -9.04
N GLY A 333 17.39 23.22 -9.96
CA GLY A 333 18.82 23.47 -9.81
C GLY A 333 19.13 24.36 -8.61
N GLY A 334 20.15 24.03 -7.84
CA GLY A 334 20.55 24.86 -6.69
C GLY A 334 21.44 24.16 -5.68
N VAL A 335 21.65 24.85 -4.56
CA VAL A 335 22.43 24.34 -3.43
C VAL A 335 21.49 23.76 -2.37
N TYR A 336 21.65 22.49 -2.04
CA TYR A 336 20.80 21.77 -1.11
C TYR A 336 21.52 21.44 0.21
N SER A 337 20.80 21.53 1.32
CA SER A 337 21.20 20.95 2.61
C SER A 337 19.97 20.39 3.32
N VAL A 338 20.16 19.43 4.22
CA VAL A 338 19.10 18.88 5.06
C VAL A 338 19.39 19.13 6.53
N SER A 339 18.40 19.65 7.24
CA SER A 339 18.42 19.82 8.69
C SER A 339 17.57 18.73 9.32
N LEU A 340 18.12 18.03 10.30
CA LEU A 340 17.46 16.98 11.07
C LEU A 340 17.37 17.42 12.51
N THR A 341 16.18 17.36 13.11
CA THR A 341 15.98 17.79 14.50
C THR A 341 15.10 16.82 15.26
N ASN A 342 15.52 16.42 16.46
CA ASN A 342 14.66 15.78 17.44
C ASN A 342 14.87 16.43 18.82
N ASN A 343 14.22 15.90 19.85
CA ASN A 343 14.30 16.45 21.21
C ASN A 343 15.72 16.39 21.81
N GLU A 344 16.60 15.53 21.28
CA GLU A 344 17.96 15.33 21.78
C GLU A 344 18.99 16.22 21.07
N GLY A 345 18.66 16.77 19.90
CA GLY A 345 19.55 17.68 19.19
C GLY A 345 19.15 17.98 17.75
N SER A 346 20.00 18.77 17.09
CA SER A 346 19.84 19.14 15.69
C SER A 346 21.17 19.06 14.96
N ILE A 347 21.14 18.60 13.71
CA ILE A 347 22.30 18.54 12.83
C ILE A 347 21.88 19.00 11.42
N GLU A 348 22.79 19.67 10.72
CA GLU A 348 22.60 20.05 9.31
C GLU A 348 23.69 19.41 8.45
N SER A 349 23.32 18.93 7.27
CA SER A 349 24.25 18.35 6.31
C SER A 349 25.21 19.40 5.74
N MET A 350 26.29 18.92 5.13
CA MET A 350 27.02 19.74 4.17
C MET A 350 26.08 20.19 3.04
N SER A 351 26.33 21.40 2.50
CA SER A 351 25.64 21.86 1.32
C SER A 351 26.21 21.21 0.06
N ILE A 352 25.33 20.73 -0.83
CA ILE A 352 25.70 20.16 -2.13
C ILE A 352 25.06 20.94 -3.26
N GLY A 353 25.65 20.90 -4.45
CA GLY A 353 25.09 21.46 -5.67
C GLY A 353 24.36 20.38 -6.48
N LEU A 354 23.11 20.68 -6.85
CA LEU A 354 22.35 19.94 -7.84
C LEU A 354 22.31 20.77 -9.13
N THR A 355 22.89 20.24 -10.19
CA THR A 355 22.85 20.89 -11.51
C THR A 355 21.73 20.24 -12.33
N VAL A 356 20.79 21.06 -12.81
CA VAL A 356 19.72 20.59 -13.71
C VAL A 356 20.03 21.07 -15.11
N THR A 357 20.00 20.14 -16.05
CA THR A 357 20.19 20.41 -17.48
C THR A 357 18.93 19.99 -18.24
N GLU A 358 18.47 20.83 -19.16
CA GLU A 358 17.38 20.46 -20.05
C GLU A 358 17.74 19.19 -20.83
N ALA A 359 16.81 18.24 -20.86
CA ALA A 359 16.89 17.14 -21.81
C ALA A 359 16.69 17.72 -23.22
N THR A 360 17.78 18.04 -23.91
CA THR A 360 17.75 18.54 -25.29
C THR A 360 18.26 17.47 -26.26
N CYS A 361 17.72 17.49 -27.47
CA CYS A 361 18.27 16.73 -28.60
C CYS A 361 19.29 17.53 -29.42
N VAL A 362 19.62 18.77 -28.99
CA VAL A 362 20.37 19.76 -29.75
C VAL A 362 21.04 20.72 -28.77
N ASP A 363 22.36 20.92 -28.86
CA ASP A 363 23.07 21.89 -28.02
C ASP A 363 23.95 22.90 -28.80
N GLY A 364 23.48 23.42 -29.93
CA GLY A 364 23.79 24.80 -30.33
C GLY A 364 25.25 25.18 -30.69
N GLU A 365 26.19 24.24 -30.83
CA GLU A 365 27.53 24.47 -31.39
C GLU A 365 27.57 24.09 -32.88
N LEU A 366 27.25 25.05 -33.75
CA LEU A 366 27.41 24.92 -35.20
C LEU A 366 28.91 24.93 -35.57
N THR A 367 29.53 23.76 -35.69
CA THR A 367 30.77 23.66 -36.49
C THR A 367 30.42 23.42 -37.95
N GLU A 368 31.08 24.17 -38.85
CA GLU A 368 30.74 24.21 -40.26
C GLU A 368 30.77 22.81 -40.91
N SER A 369 29.56 22.33 -41.20
CA SER A 369 29.15 21.35 -42.21
C SER A 369 28.75 19.92 -41.80
N HIS A 370 29.00 19.41 -40.60
CA HIS A 370 28.33 18.20 -40.08
C HIS A 370 28.37 18.23 -38.54
N GLU A 371 27.22 18.34 -37.87
CA GLU A 371 27.13 18.39 -36.40
C GLU A 371 27.58 17.08 -35.76
N THR A 372 28.23 17.20 -34.59
CA THR A 372 28.82 16.11 -33.80
C THR A 372 28.49 16.32 -32.32
N ASP A 373 27.21 16.23 -31.96
CA ASP A 373 26.78 16.12 -30.57
C ASP A 373 25.30 15.65 -30.39
N VAL A 374 25.14 14.39 -29.95
CA VAL A 374 24.26 13.84 -28.87
C VAL A 374 23.52 12.52 -29.21
N ASP A 375 23.43 11.62 -28.22
CA ASP A 375 23.04 10.20 -28.22
C ASP A 375 21.64 9.86 -28.79
N CYS A 376 21.59 8.97 -29.79
CA CYS A 376 20.35 8.52 -30.43
C CYS A 376 19.66 7.36 -29.66
N GLY A 377 18.32 7.25 -29.73
CA GLY A 377 17.58 6.06 -29.27
C GLY A 377 17.12 6.01 -27.79
N GLY A 378 16.96 7.16 -27.13
CA GLY A 378 16.32 7.28 -25.80
C GLY A 378 14.82 7.60 -25.86
N GLN A 379 14.15 7.67 -24.70
CA GLN A 379 12.74 8.08 -24.60
C GLN A 379 12.46 9.49 -25.18
N TYR A 380 13.49 10.33 -25.20
CA TYR A 380 13.42 11.75 -25.60
C TYR A 380 14.11 12.05 -26.94
N CYS A 381 14.92 11.14 -27.49
CA CYS A 381 15.68 11.36 -28.74
C CYS A 381 15.19 10.43 -29.85
N MET A 382 15.06 10.95 -31.07
CA MET A 382 14.70 10.13 -32.24
C MET A 382 15.76 9.04 -32.49
N PRO A 383 15.35 7.85 -32.97
CA PRO A 383 16.28 6.80 -33.37
C PRO A 383 17.13 7.26 -34.57
N CYS A 384 18.35 6.75 -34.66
CA CYS A 384 19.25 6.94 -35.79
C CYS A 384 18.57 6.59 -37.15
N SER A 385 18.87 7.36 -38.21
CA SER A 385 18.31 7.10 -39.55
C SER A 385 18.77 5.75 -40.13
N THR A 386 18.01 5.19 -41.08
CA THR A 386 18.39 3.95 -41.77
C THR A 386 19.81 4.08 -42.34
N GLU A 387 20.68 3.12 -42.00
CA GLU A 387 22.14 3.05 -42.30
C GLU A 387 23.10 3.65 -41.26
N MET A 388 22.60 4.17 -40.13
CA MET A 388 23.42 4.64 -39.00
C MET A 388 23.17 3.82 -37.72
N SER A 389 24.16 3.76 -36.81
CA SER A 389 24.00 3.12 -35.50
C SER A 389 24.46 4.02 -34.35
N CYS A 390 23.85 3.85 -33.18
CA CYS A 390 24.26 4.56 -31.96
C CYS A 390 25.55 3.95 -31.41
N GLN A 391 26.65 4.70 -31.41
CA GLN A 391 27.88 4.29 -30.72
C GLN A 391 27.84 4.69 -29.24
N VAL A 392 28.65 4.02 -28.41
CA VAL A 392 28.83 4.37 -26.99
C VAL A 392 29.62 5.67 -26.91
N ASP A 393 29.07 6.67 -26.21
CA ASP A 393 29.52 8.06 -26.14
C ASP A 393 29.37 8.87 -27.44
N ARG A 394 28.10 9.24 -27.74
CA ARG A 394 27.67 10.48 -28.45
C ARG A 394 27.93 10.60 -29.95
N ASP A 395 27.17 9.89 -30.82
CA ASP A 395 26.69 10.39 -32.15
C ASP A 395 26.08 9.27 -33.06
N CYS A 396 25.28 9.68 -34.05
CA CYS A 396 24.90 8.84 -35.19
C CYS A 396 26.09 8.68 -36.15
N ALA A 397 26.78 7.54 -36.14
CA ALA A 397 27.92 7.32 -37.04
C ALA A 397 27.54 6.46 -38.26
N GLY A 398 28.01 6.86 -39.44
CA GLY A 398 27.92 6.08 -40.67
C GLY A 398 29.28 6.02 -41.36
N ASP A 399 29.94 4.86 -41.35
CA ASP A 399 31.06 4.60 -42.24
C ASP A 399 31.10 3.13 -42.70
N LEU A 400 30.99 2.98 -44.01
CA LEU A 400 31.09 1.74 -44.76
C LEU A 400 32.58 1.36 -44.89
N VAL A 401 33.13 0.53 -43.99
CA VAL A 401 34.42 -0.15 -44.22
C VAL A 401 34.36 -1.62 -43.78
N CYS A 402 34.11 -2.50 -44.75
CA CYS A 402 34.30 -3.94 -44.60
C CYS A 402 35.74 -4.31 -45.03
N LEU A 403 36.71 -4.48 -44.11
CA LEU A 403 38.02 -5.07 -44.46
C LEU A 403 38.65 -5.98 -43.38
N TYR A 404 38.75 -7.26 -43.76
CA TYR A 404 39.72 -8.33 -43.46
C TYR A 404 40.02 -8.83 -42.04
N ALA A 405 39.87 -10.15 -41.91
CA ALA A 405 40.17 -11.01 -40.78
C ALA A 405 41.68 -11.31 -40.61
N HIS A 406 42.11 -11.49 -39.35
CA HIS A 406 43.35 -12.20 -38.99
C HIS A 406 43.07 -13.31 -37.96
N GLN A 407 43.66 -14.49 -38.18
CA GLN A 407 43.57 -15.68 -37.35
C GLN A 407 44.26 -15.54 -35.98
N LEU A 408 43.59 -15.97 -34.91
CA LEU A 408 44.18 -16.30 -33.60
C LEU A 408 44.51 -17.81 -33.49
N PRO A 409 45.40 -18.23 -32.57
CA PRO A 409 45.90 -19.61 -32.44
C PRO A 409 44.89 -20.67 -31.94
N SER A 410 43.59 -20.45 -32.11
CA SER A 410 42.51 -21.29 -31.53
C SER A 410 41.55 -21.90 -32.56
N GLY A 411 41.77 -21.68 -33.86
CA GLY A 411 41.26 -22.59 -34.90
C GLY A 411 39.74 -22.61 -35.18
N LEU A 412 39.03 -21.48 -35.11
CA LEU A 412 37.67 -21.37 -35.65
C LEU A 412 37.59 -20.39 -36.84
N LEU A 413 36.92 -20.82 -37.90
CA LEU A 413 36.63 -20.12 -39.17
C LEU A 413 35.11 -20.18 -39.38
N TYR A 414 34.47 -19.07 -39.76
CA TYR A 414 33.09 -19.10 -40.22
C TYR A 414 32.85 -18.07 -41.33
N MET A 415 32.42 -18.56 -42.51
CA MET A 415 31.66 -17.78 -43.49
C MET A 415 30.62 -18.68 -44.18
N SER A 416 29.46 -18.04 -44.42
CA SER A 416 28.16 -18.49 -44.92
C SER A 416 28.14 -19.30 -46.23
N PRO A 417 27.12 -20.16 -46.48
CA PRO A 417 26.77 -20.62 -47.81
C PRO A 417 25.48 -19.95 -48.31
N SER A 418 25.61 -18.88 -49.10
CA SER A 418 24.99 -18.66 -50.42
C SER A 418 24.70 -17.18 -50.68
N ASP A 419 25.44 -16.61 -51.63
CA ASP A 419 25.23 -15.29 -52.24
C ASP A 419 25.06 -15.56 -53.75
N PRO A 420 24.12 -14.90 -54.46
CA PRO A 420 24.48 -13.61 -55.06
C PRO A 420 23.30 -12.63 -55.21
N GLU A 421 23.49 -11.39 -54.76
CA GLU A 421 22.65 -10.20 -55.03
C GLU A 421 21.41 -10.02 -54.14
N ALA A 422 21.58 -9.64 -52.88
CA ALA A 422 20.68 -8.69 -52.22
C ALA A 422 21.32 -8.05 -50.99
N HIS A 423 21.47 -6.73 -51.06
CA HIS A 423 21.90 -5.85 -49.98
C HIS A 423 21.06 -6.03 -48.72
N THR A 424 21.69 -6.27 -47.57
CA THR A 424 21.20 -5.76 -46.28
C THR A 424 22.37 -5.61 -45.31
N CYS A 425 22.90 -4.39 -45.24
CA CYS A 425 23.57 -3.89 -44.05
C CYS A 425 22.48 -3.59 -43.02
N ALA A 426 22.36 -4.40 -41.97
CA ALA A 426 21.65 -4.03 -40.75
C ALA A 426 22.08 -4.98 -39.64
N ASN A 427 23.01 -4.56 -38.79
CA ASN A 427 23.25 -5.24 -37.53
C ASN A 427 23.37 -4.19 -36.42
N ASN A 428 22.23 -3.91 -35.79
CA ASN A 428 22.20 -3.39 -34.42
C ASN A 428 22.67 -4.52 -33.50
N THR A 429 23.99 -4.70 -33.39
CA THR A 429 24.55 -5.61 -32.39
C THR A 429 24.42 -4.97 -31.01
N VAL A 430 23.58 -5.56 -30.16
CA VAL A 430 23.44 -5.23 -28.74
C VAL A 430 24.78 -5.45 -28.03
N PRO A 431 25.33 -4.48 -27.28
CA PRO A 431 26.55 -4.68 -26.49
C PRO A 431 26.36 -5.82 -25.49
N GLN A 432 27.40 -6.63 -25.27
CA GLN A 432 27.37 -7.78 -24.35
C GLN A 432 26.93 -7.40 -22.92
N THR A 433 27.22 -6.18 -22.49
CA THR A 433 26.80 -5.59 -21.20
C THR A 433 25.30 -5.26 -21.13
N ARG A 434 24.65 -4.92 -22.26
CA ARG A 434 23.19 -4.78 -22.35
C ARG A 434 22.48 -6.11 -22.51
N LEU A 435 23.13 -7.14 -23.05
CA LEU A 435 22.62 -8.51 -23.00
C LEU A 435 22.58 -9.01 -21.55
N GLU A 436 23.61 -8.75 -20.74
CA GLU A 436 23.63 -9.11 -19.32
C GLU A 436 22.57 -8.36 -18.49
N SER A 437 22.30 -7.08 -18.78
CA SER A 437 21.20 -6.35 -18.15
C SER A 437 19.81 -6.78 -18.66
N LEU A 438 19.68 -7.15 -19.95
CA LEU A 438 18.47 -7.80 -20.46
C LEU A 438 18.26 -9.17 -19.80
N PHE A 439 19.29 -9.98 -19.62
CA PHE A 439 19.19 -11.29 -18.95
C PHE A 439 18.77 -11.16 -17.47
N SER A 440 19.14 -10.05 -16.81
CA SER A 440 18.63 -9.67 -15.49
C SER A 440 17.16 -9.25 -15.51
N ALA A 441 16.66 -8.60 -16.58
CA ALA A 441 15.25 -8.25 -16.74
C ALA A 441 14.38 -9.44 -17.21
N ILE A 442 14.98 -10.40 -17.91
CA ILE A 442 14.34 -11.61 -18.46
C ILE A 442 13.84 -12.57 -17.37
N SER A 443 14.38 -12.53 -16.14
CA SER A 443 14.05 -13.55 -15.11
C SER A 443 12.62 -13.46 -14.58
N SER A 444 11.98 -12.29 -14.62
CA SER A 444 10.68 -12.08 -13.97
C SER A 444 9.50 -12.30 -14.93
N ASP A 445 9.55 -11.72 -16.13
CA ASP A 445 8.40 -11.68 -17.04
C ASP A 445 8.34 -12.90 -17.99
N LEU A 446 9.49 -13.44 -18.38
CA LEU A 446 9.53 -14.67 -19.18
C LEU A 446 9.05 -15.88 -18.36
N PHE A 447 9.36 -15.93 -17.05
CA PHE A 447 8.98 -17.02 -16.15
C PHE A 447 7.46 -17.08 -15.92
N LEU A 448 6.78 -15.93 -15.82
CA LEU A 448 5.31 -15.88 -15.74
C LEU A 448 4.66 -16.49 -16.99
N SER A 449 5.25 -16.33 -18.17
CA SER A 449 4.75 -16.93 -19.43
C SER A 449 5.06 -18.42 -19.58
N LEU A 450 6.10 -18.93 -18.89
CA LEU A 450 6.62 -20.31 -19.03
C LEU A 450 6.19 -21.26 -17.91
N SER A 451 5.47 -20.78 -16.89
CA SER A 451 5.06 -21.54 -15.70
C SER A 451 4.00 -22.65 -15.93
N GLY A 452 3.83 -23.10 -17.18
CA GLY A 452 2.85 -24.14 -17.54
C GLY A 452 3.41 -25.21 -18.48
N ASN A 453 4.26 -26.11 -17.96
CA ASN A 453 4.61 -27.41 -18.57
C ASN A 453 4.90 -27.39 -20.10
N SER A 454 5.58 -26.37 -20.59
CA SER A 454 5.87 -26.16 -22.02
C SER A 454 7.10 -26.95 -22.47
N SER A 455 7.09 -27.40 -23.72
CA SER A 455 8.23 -28.07 -24.35
C SER A 455 9.35 -27.08 -24.70
N MET A 456 10.60 -27.55 -24.80
CA MET A 456 11.78 -26.68 -25.05
C MET A 456 11.70 -25.85 -26.35
N GLN A 457 10.95 -26.31 -27.36
CA GLN A 457 10.73 -25.54 -28.59
C GLN A 457 9.75 -24.38 -28.41
N GLU A 458 8.81 -24.49 -27.45
CA GLU A 458 7.88 -23.40 -27.11
C GLU A 458 8.58 -22.32 -26.28
N ILE A 459 9.55 -22.71 -25.44
CA ILE A 459 10.41 -21.78 -24.68
C ILE A 459 11.26 -20.93 -25.64
N GLU A 460 11.84 -21.56 -26.67
CA GLU A 460 12.62 -20.88 -27.70
C GLU A 460 11.78 -19.86 -28.49
N GLY A 461 10.57 -20.25 -28.93
CA GLY A 461 9.66 -19.36 -29.64
C GLY A 461 9.18 -18.17 -28.81
N SER A 462 8.85 -18.37 -27.53
CA SER A 462 8.47 -17.29 -26.61
C SER A 462 9.63 -16.34 -26.31
N PHE A 463 10.85 -16.87 -26.17
CA PHE A 463 12.06 -16.07 -25.99
C PHE A 463 12.37 -15.21 -27.21
N HIS A 464 12.26 -15.76 -28.42
CA HIS A 464 12.44 -15.00 -29.66
C HIS A 464 11.36 -13.92 -29.83
N SER A 465 10.09 -14.24 -29.57
CA SER A 465 8.98 -13.28 -29.63
C SER A 465 9.18 -12.12 -28.65
N PHE A 466 9.58 -12.42 -27.42
CA PHE A 466 9.79 -11.43 -26.38
C PHE A 466 10.96 -10.49 -26.70
N ILE A 467 12.09 -11.00 -27.20
CA ILE A 467 13.22 -10.16 -27.61
C ILE A 467 12.88 -9.31 -28.84
N THR A 468 12.11 -9.86 -29.79
CA THR A 468 11.62 -9.14 -30.97
C THR A 468 10.74 -7.94 -30.57
N GLU A 469 9.88 -8.13 -29.57
CA GLU A 469 8.97 -7.09 -29.05
C GLU A 469 9.69 -6.07 -28.15
N ALA A 470 10.54 -6.54 -27.22
CA ALA A 470 11.27 -5.69 -26.29
C ALA A 470 12.35 -4.82 -26.95
N LEU A 471 12.94 -5.30 -28.04
CA LEU A 471 13.99 -4.58 -28.78
C LEU A 471 13.50 -4.01 -30.13
N SER A 472 12.23 -4.25 -30.49
CA SER A 472 11.64 -3.83 -31.77
C SER A 472 12.47 -4.24 -33.01
N VAL A 473 13.05 -5.44 -32.99
CA VAL A 473 13.88 -6.01 -34.09
C VAL A 473 13.13 -7.14 -34.80
N PRO A 474 13.26 -7.34 -36.13
CA PRO A 474 12.58 -8.42 -36.85
C PRO A 474 13.02 -9.82 -36.41
N SER A 475 12.08 -10.78 -36.33
CA SER A 475 12.35 -12.16 -35.88
C SER A 475 13.43 -12.91 -36.70
N GLU A 476 13.64 -12.51 -37.94
CA GLU A 476 14.66 -13.05 -38.85
C GLU A 476 16.10 -12.72 -38.40
N SER A 477 16.28 -11.67 -37.57
CA SER A 477 17.57 -11.25 -37.00
C SER A 477 18.09 -12.17 -35.89
N LEU A 478 17.28 -13.12 -35.42
CA LEU A 478 17.62 -14.04 -34.31
C LEU A 478 18.03 -15.45 -34.78
N GLN A 479 18.18 -15.67 -36.10
CA GLN A 479 18.64 -16.93 -36.66
C GLN A 479 20.10 -17.21 -36.26
N GLY A 480 20.30 -18.15 -35.32
CA GLY A 480 21.62 -18.59 -34.85
C GLY A 480 21.74 -18.78 -33.33
N VAL A 481 20.75 -18.35 -32.55
CA VAL A 481 20.69 -18.62 -31.10
C VAL A 481 20.29 -20.08 -30.88
N SER A 482 21.28 -20.97 -30.82
CA SER A 482 21.00 -22.41 -30.62
C SER A 482 20.53 -22.69 -29.19
N VAL A 483 19.67 -23.70 -29.03
CA VAL A 483 19.19 -24.27 -27.76
C VAL A 483 20.33 -24.41 -26.73
N SER A 484 21.52 -24.83 -27.15
CA SER A 484 22.68 -25.05 -26.26
C SER A 484 23.27 -23.77 -25.64
N THR A 485 23.01 -22.60 -26.21
CA THR A 485 23.46 -21.29 -25.71
C THR A 485 22.54 -20.77 -24.62
N VAL A 486 21.23 -20.94 -24.82
CA VAL A 486 20.16 -20.65 -23.84
C VAL A 486 20.31 -21.58 -22.63
N GLU A 487 20.54 -22.88 -22.87
CA GLU A 487 20.70 -23.89 -21.82
C GLU A 487 21.90 -23.61 -20.90
N ARG A 488 23.02 -23.09 -21.46
CA ARG A 488 24.26 -22.81 -20.72
C ARG A 488 24.15 -21.63 -19.76
N HIS A 489 23.33 -20.62 -20.08
CA HIS A 489 23.18 -19.41 -19.26
C HIS A 489 21.96 -19.48 -18.33
N ILE A 490 20.89 -20.15 -18.75
CA ILE A 490 19.64 -20.20 -17.98
C ILE A 490 19.63 -21.38 -16.99
N SER A 491 20.33 -22.50 -17.26
CA SER A 491 20.33 -23.66 -16.33
C SER A 491 20.86 -23.38 -14.93
N PRO A 492 21.95 -22.59 -14.71
CA PRO A 492 22.41 -22.24 -13.37
C PRO A 492 21.42 -21.33 -12.61
N LEU A 493 20.77 -20.41 -13.32
CA LEU A 493 19.74 -19.51 -12.77
C LEU A 493 18.47 -20.29 -12.37
N LEU A 494 18.02 -21.21 -13.22
CA LEU A 494 16.90 -22.11 -12.92
C LEU A 494 17.17 -23.05 -11.74
N GLN A 495 18.40 -23.55 -11.59
CA GLN A 495 18.77 -24.39 -10.44
C GLN A 495 18.86 -23.60 -9.12
N PHE A 496 19.32 -22.35 -9.19
CA PHE A 496 19.42 -21.47 -8.01
C PHE A 496 18.04 -20.95 -7.58
N GLU A 497 17.18 -20.51 -8.51
CA GLU A 497 15.80 -20.12 -8.21
C GLU A 497 14.95 -21.31 -7.78
N ALA A 498 15.09 -22.51 -8.36
CA ALA A 498 14.37 -23.69 -7.89
C ALA A 498 14.76 -24.07 -6.44
N GLN A 499 16.02 -23.83 -6.05
CA GLN A 499 16.47 -24.03 -4.68
C GLN A 499 15.90 -22.95 -3.73
N VAL A 500 15.79 -21.70 -4.18
CA VAL A 500 15.17 -20.59 -3.43
C VAL A 500 13.66 -20.80 -3.28
N VAL A 501 12.97 -21.22 -4.34
CA VAL A 501 11.54 -21.58 -4.32
C VAL A 501 11.30 -22.79 -3.43
N GLN A 502 12.11 -23.85 -3.48
CA GLN A 502 11.99 -24.97 -2.53
C GLN A 502 12.24 -24.56 -1.07
N ASN A 503 13.17 -23.64 -0.83
CA ASN A 503 13.44 -23.13 0.51
C ASN A 503 12.31 -22.21 0.99
N CYS A 504 11.71 -21.43 0.10
CA CYS A 504 10.52 -20.61 0.37
C CYS A 504 9.27 -21.47 0.57
N GLU A 505 9.04 -22.51 -0.23
CA GLU A 505 7.93 -23.46 -0.06
C GLU A 505 8.06 -24.27 1.24
N LYS A 506 9.29 -24.57 1.68
CA LYS A 506 9.54 -25.13 3.03
C LYS A 506 9.27 -24.11 4.15
N ALA A 507 9.58 -22.84 3.94
CA ALA A 507 9.29 -21.77 4.90
C ALA A 507 7.78 -21.50 4.99
N VAL A 508 7.07 -21.50 3.86
CA VAL A 508 5.62 -21.35 3.74
C VAL A 508 4.88 -22.60 4.22
N GLY A 509 5.42 -23.80 4.02
CA GLY A 509 4.86 -25.05 4.54
C GLY A 509 4.89 -25.15 6.08
N ASN A 510 5.73 -24.36 6.75
CA ASN A 510 5.75 -24.23 8.21
C ASN A 510 4.78 -23.15 8.74
N LEU A 511 4.23 -22.31 7.85
CA LEU A 511 3.15 -21.37 8.14
C LEU A 511 1.83 -22.10 7.86
N ASN A 512 1.19 -22.64 8.90
CA ASN A 512 -0.08 -23.34 8.78
C ASN A 512 -1.17 -22.41 8.20
N GLY A 513 -1.42 -22.52 6.88
CA GLY A 513 -2.75 -22.40 6.29
C GLY A 513 -3.23 -21.03 5.78
N HIS A 514 -2.45 -19.95 5.83
CA HIS A 514 -2.94 -18.62 5.41
C HIS A 514 -1.95 -17.86 4.50
N VAL A 515 -1.79 -18.31 3.25
CA VAL A 515 -1.34 -17.42 2.17
C VAL A 515 -2.11 -17.77 0.89
N ASN A 516 -2.91 -16.83 0.39
CA ASN A 516 -3.53 -16.92 -0.93
C ASN A 516 -2.43 -16.91 -1.99
N ARG A 517 -2.47 -17.83 -2.96
CA ARG A 517 -1.46 -18.02 -4.03
C ARG A 517 -1.46 -16.88 -5.07
N GLY A 518 -1.23 -15.64 -4.64
CA GLY A 518 -1.00 -14.47 -5.49
C GLY A 518 0.45 -14.03 -5.41
N VAL A 519 1.18 -14.26 -6.49
CA VAL A 519 2.50 -13.71 -6.92
C VAL A 519 3.35 -12.97 -5.85
N LEU A 520 4.17 -13.72 -5.12
CA LEU A 520 5.37 -13.17 -4.47
C LEU A 520 6.37 -12.72 -5.55
N LYS A 521 6.74 -11.44 -5.59
CA LYS A 521 7.84 -10.95 -6.44
C LYS A 521 9.12 -10.81 -5.62
N ALA A 522 10.12 -11.63 -5.92
CA ALA A 522 11.46 -11.51 -5.36
C ALA A 522 12.31 -10.62 -6.29
N THR A 523 12.96 -9.60 -5.73
CA THR A 523 13.92 -8.77 -6.48
C THR A 523 15.33 -9.08 -5.96
N VAL A 524 16.24 -9.50 -6.85
CA VAL A 524 17.60 -9.89 -6.49
C VAL A 524 18.59 -8.86 -7.03
N LYS A 525 19.38 -8.22 -6.16
CA LYS A 525 20.49 -7.35 -6.55
C LYS A 525 21.83 -7.97 -6.18
N THR A 526 22.78 -7.96 -7.11
CA THR A 526 24.17 -8.37 -6.90
C THR A 526 25.07 -7.18 -6.63
N THR A 527 25.92 -7.28 -5.62
CA THR A 527 27.05 -6.37 -5.42
C THR A 527 28.36 -7.16 -5.49
N GLU A 528 29.30 -6.70 -6.32
CA GLU A 528 30.65 -7.27 -6.41
C GLU A 528 31.58 -6.55 -5.44
N GLY A 529 32.18 -7.33 -4.53
CA GLY A 529 33.27 -6.87 -3.66
C GLY A 529 34.29 -7.98 -3.46
N GLN A 530 35.55 -7.69 -3.81
CA GLN A 530 36.73 -8.54 -3.54
C GLN A 530 36.54 -10.05 -3.78
N GLY A 531 36.06 -10.42 -4.97
CA GLY A 531 36.05 -11.81 -5.43
C GLY A 531 34.93 -12.70 -4.89
N ASN A 532 33.95 -12.14 -4.17
CA ASN A 532 32.69 -12.83 -3.85
C ASN A 532 31.48 -12.00 -4.33
N ILE A 533 30.47 -12.68 -4.85
CA ILE A 533 29.19 -12.10 -5.27
C ILE A 533 28.19 -12.30 -4.13
N CYS A 534 27.68 -11.22 -3.55
CA CYS A 534 26.60 -11.26 -2.57
C CYS A 534 25.27 -10.88 -3.23
N TYR A 535 24.21 -11.63 -2.92
CA TYR A 535 22.86 -11.43 -3.46
C TYR A 535 21.95 -10.91 -2.35
N ASN A 536 21.34 -9.75 -2.58
CA ASN A 536 20.34 -9.17 -1.68
C ASN A 536 18.95 -9.46 -2.26
N ILE A 537 18.13 -10.22 -1.53
CA ILE A 537 16.80 -10.66 -1.99
C ILE A 537 15.73 -9.91 -1.20
N ARG A 538 14.95 -9.07 -1.88
CA ARG A 538 13.79 -8.39 -1.31
C ARG A 538 12.52 -9.10 -1.78
N LEU A 539 11.73 -9.62 -0.85
CA LEU A 539 10.44 -10.25 -1.13
C LEU A 539 9.36 -9.19 -0.98
N ASN A 540 8.68 -8.84 -2.07
CA ASN A 540 7.51 -7.99 -2.03
C ASN A 540 6.26 -8.88 -2.04
N LEU A 541 5.45 -8.73 -0.99
CA LEU A 541 4.11 -9.29 -0.88
C LEU A 541 3.13 -8.54 -1.77
#